data_AF-A0AAW8Q188-F1
#
_entry.id   AF-A0AAW8Q188-F1
#
_cell.length_a   1.000
_cell.length_b   1.000
_cell.length_c   1.000
_cell.angle_alpha   90.00
_cell.angle_beta   90.00
_cell.angle_gamma   90.00
#
_symmetry.space_group_name_H-M   'P 1'
#
loop_
_entity.id
_entity.type
_entity.pdbx_description
1 polymer ?
#
loop_
_entity_poly.entity_id
_entity_poly.type
_entity_poly.pdbx_seq_one_letter_code
_entity_poly.pdbx_strand_id
1 'polypeptide(L)' 'MFNRKKKSCNFSEIPVNQEFYTKRHPDVSDADSIRLVKQTKTTASSFEWSEHEIHPEQPCWYYTYD' A
#
# COMPACT_ATOMS: atom_id res chain seq x y z
N MET A 1 4.72 23.55 -9.69
CA MET A 1 5.46 22.43 -9.06
C MET A 1 4.47 21.71 -8.16
N PHE A 2 4.05 20.50 -8.50
CA PHE A 2 3.21 19.70 -7.61
C PHE A 2 4.09 19.18 -6.47
N ASN A 3 3.76 19.55 -5.23
CA ASN A 3 4.56 19.16 -4.08
C ASN A 3 4.08 17.79 -3.59
N ARG A 4 4.86 16.74 -3.89
CA ARG A 4 4.50 15.36 -3.55
C ARG A 4 4.79 15.10 -2.06
N LYS A 5 3.75 15.04 -1.23
CA LYS A 5 3.88 14.75 0.21
C LYS A 5 3.73 13.26 0.48
N LYS A 6 4.70 12.66 1.17
CA LYS A 6 4.60 11.28 1.69
C LYS A 6 3.77 11.29 2.97
N LYS A 7 2.69 10.52 3.01
CA LYS A 7 1.88 10.29 4.21
C LYS A 7 2.07 8.84 4.64
N SER A 8 2.68 8.63 5.80
CA SER A 8 2.76 7.31 6.45
C SER A 8 1.51 7.07 7.27
N CYS A 9 0.93 5.87 7.17
CA CYS A 9 -0.29 5.46 7.87
C CYS A 9 -0.37 3.93 7.94
N ASN A 10 -1.40 3.40 8.59
CA ASN A 10 -1.72 1.97 8.52
C ASN A 10 -2.58 1.65 7.29
N PHE A 11 -2.58 0.39 6.84
CA PHE A 11 -3.36 0.00 5.66
C PHE A 11 -4.87 0.25 5.82
N SER A 12 -5.38 0.10 7.05
CA SER A 12 -6.75 0.44 7.42
C SER A 12 -7.14 1.89 7.06
N GLU A 13 -6.19 2.83 7.18
CA GLU A 13 -6.40 4.27 6.99
C GLU A 13 -6.30 4.71 5.53
N ILE A 14 -5.80 3.85 4.62
CA ILE A 14 -5.70 4.19 3.19
C ILE A 14 -7.11 4.31 2.59
N PRO A 15 -7.44 5.39 1.88
CA PRO A 15 -8.68 5.50 1.12
C PRO A 15 -8.80 4.44 0.03
N VAL A 16 -10.01 3.98 -0.24
CA VAL A 16 -10.22 3.02 -1.34
C VAL A 16 -9.95 3.69 -2.69
N ASN A 17 -9.45 2.90 -3.65
CA ASN A 17 -8.96 3.29 -4.96
C ASN A 17 -7.71 4.19 -4.91
N GLN A 18 -6.97 4.17 -3.80
CA GLN A 18 -5.70 4.88 -3.68
C GLN A 18 -4.51 3.93 -3.82
N GLU A 19 -3.51 4.39 -4.56
CA GLU A 19 -2.18 3.76 -4.63
C GLU A 19 -1.44 3.99 -3.31
N PHE A 20 -0.86 2.92 -2.77
CA PHE A 20 0.00 2.95 -1.60
C PHE A 20 1.20 2.05 -1.76
N TYR A 21 2.15 2.24 -0.87
CA TYR A 21 3.41 1.52 -0.81
C TYR A 21 3.55 0.89 0.56
N THR A 22 4.01 -0.35 0.57
CA THR A 22 4.35 -1.08 1.80
C THR A 22 5.63 -1.86 1.57
N LYS A 23 6.35 -2.21 2.64
CA LYS A 23 7.44 -3.18 2.53
C LYS A 23 6.86 -4.56 2.28
N ARG A 24 7.51 -5.36 1.42
CA ARG A 24 7.17 -6.79 1.24
C ARG A 24 7.62 -7.60 2.45
N HIS A 25 8.82 -7.29 2.94
CA HIS A 25 9.35 -7.83 4.17
C HIS A 25 9.65 -6.67 5.14
N PRO A 26 8.97 -6.58 6.29
CA PRO A 26 9.20 -5.50 7.26
C PRO A 26 10.64 -5.49 7.80
N ASP A 27 11.31 -6.64 7.80
CA ASP A 27 12.68 -6.84 8.28
C ASP A 27 13.77 -6.59 7.23
N VAL A 28 13.39 -6.34 5.96
CA VAL A 28 14.34 -6.10 4.87
C VAL A 28 14.36 -4.60 4.53
N SER A 29 15.52 -4.12 4.09
CA SER A 29 15.82 -2.72 3.76
C SER A 29 14.70 -2.01 2.97
N ASP A 30 14.60 -0.68 3.13
CA ASP A 30 13.60 0.20 2.48
C ASP A 30 13.54 0.10 0.93
N ALA A 31 14.53 -0.57 0.32
CA ALA A 31 14.56 -0.87 -1.10
C ALA A 31 13.46 -1.85 -1.55
N ASP A 32 12.93 -2.69 -0.65
CA ASP A 32 11.96 -3.74 -0.99
C ASP A 32 10.50 -3.31 -0.74
N SER A 33 10.12 -2.18 -1.34
CA SER A 33 8.74 -1.68 -1.30
C SER A 33 7.93 -2.15 -2.51
N ILE A 34 6.68 -2.53 -2.27
CA ILE A 34 5.69 -2.86 -3.31
C ILE A 34 4.65 -1.75 -3.40
N ARG A 35 4.23 -1.45 -4.63
CA ARG A 35 3.13 -0.53 -4.93
C ARG A 35 1.84 -1.32 -5.14
N LEU A 36 0.79 -0.94 -4.43
CA LEU A 36 -0.52 -1.61 -4.44
C LEU A 36 -1.65 -0.59 -4.54
N VAL A 37 -2.84 -1.04 -4.93
CA VAL A 37 -4.07 -0.22 -4.98
C VAL A 37 -5.09 -0.84 -4.03
N LYS A 38 -5.62 -0.06 -3.08
CA LYS A 38 -6.73 -0.53 -2.25
C LYS A 38 -7.99 -0.58 -3.10
N GLN A 39 -8.69 -1.71 -3.21
CA GLN A 39 -9.93 -1.83 -3.98
C GLN A 39 -11.14 -2.10 -3.06
N THR A 40 -12.33 -1.62 -3.45
CA THR A 40 -13.61 -1.91 -2.76
C THR A 40 -14.06 -3.30 -3.15
N LYS A 41 -13.41 -4.34 -2.60
CA LYS A 41 -13.79 -5.76 -2.63
C LYS A 41 -14.73 -6.15 -3.79
N THR A 42 -14.24 -6.10 -5.02
CA THR A 42 -14.85 -6.81 -6.15
C THR A 42 -14.29 -8.22 -6.13
N THR A 43 -15.18 -9.21 -6.06
CA THR A 43 -14.95 -10.66 -6.23
C THR A 43 -13.50 -11.04 -6.45
N ALA A 44 -12.90 -11.69 -5.45
CA ALA A 44 -11.54 -12.23 -5.51
C ALA A 44 -11.39 -13.18 -6.70
N SER A 45 -11.07 -12.65 -7.87
CA SER A 45 -10.49 -13.42 -8.96
C SER A 45 -9.01 -13.49 -8.64
N SER A 46 -8.59 -14.66 -8.14
CA SER A 46 -7.20 -15.04 -7.90
C SER A 46 -6.32 -14.54 -9.03
N PHE A 47 -5.63 -13.43 -8.80
CA PHE A 47 -4.50 -13.02 -9.60
C PHE A 47 -3.29 -13.31 -8.73
N GLU A 48 -2.62 -14.41 -9.01
CA GLU A 48 -1.36 -14.80 -8.38
C GLU A 48 -0.35 -13.66 -8.51
N TRP A 49 -0.23 -12.87 -7.47
CA TRP A 49 0.93 -12.04 -7.23
C TRP A 49 1.41 -12.31 -5.83
N SER A 50 1.82 -13.56 -5.54
CA SER A 50 2.47 -14.02 -4.30
C SER A 50 1.68 -13.70 -3.02
N GLU A 51 1.35 -14.70 -2.20
CA GLU A 51 0.61 -14.59 -0.93
C GLU A 51 1.11 -13.48 0.05
N HIS A 52 0.89 -12.21 -0.28
CA HIS A 52 1.16 -11.09 0.61
C HIS A 52 -0.16 -10.84 1.34
N GLU A 53 -0.29 -11.50 2.49
CA GLU A 53 -1.33 -11.18 3.43
C GLU A 53 -1.05 -9.78 3.99
N ILE A 54 -1.85 -8.80 3.56
CA ILE A 54 -1.74 -7.43 4.07
C ILE A 54 -2.60 -7.33 5.31
N HIS A 55 -1.95 -7.22 6.47
CA HIS A 55 -2.65 -6.99 7.71
C HIS A 55 -3.17 -5.53 7.79
N PRO A 56 -4.37 -5.29 8.35
CA PRO A 56 -4.91 -3.93 8.53
C PRO A 56 -4.02 -2.97 9.33
N GLU A 57 -3.16 -3.52 10.19
CA GLU A 57 -2.22 -2.80 11.05
C GLU A 57 -0.82 -2.64 10.42
N GLN A 58 -0.61 -3.16 9.20
CA GLN A 58 0.68 -3.05 8.54
C GLN A 58 1.01 -1.59 8.22
N PRO A 59 2.22 -1.11 8.58
CA PRO A 59 2.65 0.24 8.26
C PRO A 59 2.87 0.39 6.74
N CYS A 60 2.36 1.47 6.19
CA CYS A 60 2.42 1.77 4.77
C CYS A 60 2.49 3.28 4.56
N TRP A 61 2.64 3.70 3.30
CA TRP A 61 2.58 5.11 2.96
C TRP A 61 2.01 5.32 1.57
N TYR A 62 1.42 6.48 1.35
CA TYR A 62 0.97 6.91 0.04
C TYR A 62 1.43 8.34 -0.21
N TYR A 63 1.31 8.76 -1.47
CA TYR A 63 1.69 10.11 -1.85
C TYR A 63 0.45 10.92 -2.19
N THR A 64 0.38 12.12 -1.62
CA THR A 64 -0.64 13.11 -1.95
C THR A 64 0.00 14.27 -2.68
N TYR A 65 -0.77 14.88 -3.57
CA TYR A 65 -0.44 16.15 -4.18
C TYR A 65 -1.18 17.24 -3.41
N ASP A 66 -0.44 18.28 -3.01
CA ASP A 66 -1.00 19.55 -2.56
C ASP A 66 -1.25 20.45 -3.78
#